data_AF-A0A8U0HX14-F1
#
_entry.id   AF-A0A8U0HX14-F1
#
_cell.length_a   1.000
_cell.length_b   1.000
_cell.length_c   1.000
_cell.angle_alpha   90.00
_cell.angle_beta   90.00
_cell.angle_gamma   90.00
#
_symmetry.space_group_name_H-M   'P 1'
#
loop_
_entity.id
_entity.type
_entity.pdbx_description
1 polymer ?
#
loop_
_entity_poly.entity_id
_entity_poly.type
_entity_poly.pdbx_seq_one_letter_code
_entity_poly.pdbx_strand_id
1 'polypeptide(L)'
;MRVSVVGGSTVTESEAKSAERVGRRLAQRGHTVVCGGLGGVMEAACRGASEAGGRTIGILPGEDRAAANPYVDVAVATGLGHARNALVVMNGDAVVAVDGGVGTLSELGFAGVFDRPIAGIDTHDAPGVEAVGSAADAVAFVEAAVESGDGRER
;
A
#
# COMPACT_ATOMS: atom_id res chain seq x y z
N MET A 1 -9.75 8.06 4.44
CA MET A 1 -8.30 8.33 4.35
C MET A 1 -7.72 7.66 3.10
N ARG A 2 -6.47 7.98 2.74
CA ARG A 2 -5.68 7.22 1.77
C ARG A 2 -4.84 6.20 2.53
N VAL A 3 -4.71 4.99 2.00
CA VAL A 3 -3.84 3.95 2.58
C VAL A 3 -2.89 3.46 1.51
N SER A 4 -1.60 3.53 1.80
CA SER A 4 -0.58 3.03 0.89
C SER A 4 -0.43 1.53 1.07
N VAL A 5 -0.64 0.77 0.01
CA VAL A 5 -0.46 -0.70 0.01
C VAL A 5 0.82 -1.02 -0.75
N VAL A 6 1.79 -1.58 -0.04
CA VAL A 6 3.15 -1.86 -0.53
C VAL A 6 3.48 -3.34 -0.37
N GLY A 7 4.40 -3.86 -1.19
CA GLY A 7 4.74 -5.28 -1.17
C GLY A 7 5.54 -5.73 -2.37
N GLY A 8 5.75 -7.04 -2.49
CA GLY A 8 6.51 -7.66 -3.57
C GLY A 8 5.91 -7.41 -4.96
N SER A 9 6.77 -7.21 -5.95
CA SER A 9 6.37 -7.12 -7.38
C SER A 9 6.07 -8.50 -7.98
N THR A 10 6.53 -9.56 -7.33
CA THR A 10 6.29 -10.96 -7.68
C THR A 10 5.89 -11.66 -6.38
N VAL A 11 4.75 -12.33 -6.39
CA VAL A 11 4.16 -12.91 -5.17
C VAL A 11 3.57 -14.28 -5.44
N THR A 12 3.42 -15.07 -4.39
CA THR A 12 2.67 -16.31 -4.39
C THR A 12 1.15 -16.05 -4.49
N GLU A 13 0.38 -17.08 -4.84
CA GLU A 13 -1.08 -16.96 -4.87
C GLU A 13 -1.67 -16.61 -3.49
N SER A 14 -1.06 -17.10 -2.41
CA SER A 14 -1.49 -16.80 -1.05
C SER A 14 -1.30 -15.32 -0.69
N GLU A 15 -0.12 -14.78 -0.99
CA GLU A 15 0.21 -13.36 -0.79
C GLU A 15 -0.69 -12.46 -1.64
N ALA A 16 -0.91 -12.80 -2.91
CA ALA A 16 -1.84 -12.07 -3.78
C ALA A 16 -3.27 -12.07 -3.21
N LYS A 17 -3.76 -13.22 -2.71
CA LYS A 17 -5.08 -13.29 -2.05
C LYS A 17 -5.13 -12.44 -0.78
N SER A 18 -4.04 -12.37 -0.02
CA SER A 18 -3.95 -11.51 1.16
C SER A 18 -4.03 -10.02 0.77
N ALA A 19 -3.23 -9.60 -0.21
CA ALA A 19 -3.24 -8.24 -0.73
C ALA A 19 -4.61 -7.83 -1.33
N GLU A 20 -5.25 -8.72 -2.08
CA GLU A 20 -6.61 -8.49 -2.60
C GLU A 20 -7.62 -8.31 -1.47
N ARG A 21 -7.54 -9.14 -0.42
CA ARG A 21 -8.41 -9.01 0.77
C ARG A 21 -8.20 -7.69 1.51
N VAL A 22 -6.97 -7.17 1.54
CA VAL A 22 -6.65 -5.83 2.07
C VAL A 22 -7.34 -4.77 1.22
N GLY A 23 -7.09 -4.75 -0.10
CA GLY A 23 -7.68 -3.78 -1.01
C GLY A 23 -9.21 -3.75 -0.95
N ARG A 24 -9.84 -4.94 -0.95
CA ARG A 24 -11.30 -5.10 -0.86
C ARG A 24 -11.86 -4.50 0.44
N ARG A 25 -11.20 -4.74 1.57
CA ARG A 25 -11.62 -4.20 2.87
C ARG A 25 -11.45 -2.69 2.94
N LEU A 26 -10.31 -2.16 2.48
CA LEU A 26 -10.08 -0.71 2.42
C LEU A 26 -11.18 -0.01 1.62
N ALA A 27 -11.53 -0.55 0.46
CA ALA A 27 -12.62 -0.02 -0.37
C ALA A 27 -13.99 -0.09 0.32
N GLN A 28 -14.33 -1.23 0.93
CA GLN A 28 -15.59 -1.41 1.68
C GLN A 28 -15.73 -0.43 2.84
N ARG A 29 -14.60 0.07 3.38
CA ARG A 29 -14.55 1.07 4.44
C ARG A 29 -14.39 2.51 3.92
N GLY A 30 -14.54 2.71 2.61
CA GLY A 30 -14.50 4.03 1.98
C GLY A 30 -13.10 4.64 1.91
N HIS A 31 -12.05 3.84 2.01
CA HIS A 31 -10.67 4.31 1.85
C HIS A 31 -10.21 4.22 0.39
N THR A 32 -9.27 5.10 0.03
CA THR A 32 -8.59 5.07 -1.27
C THR A 32 -7.27 4.31 -1.14
N VAL A 33 -7.00 3.38 -2.04
CA VAL A 33 -5.72 2.66 -2.10
C VAL A 33 -4.72 3.47 -2.91
N VAL A 34 -3.51 3.65 -2.38
CA VAL A 34 -2.35 4.20 -3.10
C VAL A 34 -1.29 3.10 -3.22
N CYS A 35 -0.71 2.89 -4.39
CA CYS A 35 0.34 1.87 -4.58
C CYS A 35 1.30 2.27 -5.71
N GLY A 36 2.31 1.43 -5.98
CA GLY A 36 3.24 1.65 -7.10
C GLY A 36 2.68 1.30 -8.49
N GLY A 37 1.44 0.79 -8.56
CA GLY A 37 0.64 0.68 -9.78
C GLY A 37 1.06 -0.39 -10.80
N LEU A 38 2.07 -1.22 -10.50
CA LEU A 38 2.47 -2.36 -11.34
C LEU A 38 1.87 -3.67 -10.83
N GLY A 39 2.53 -4.81 -11.07
CA GLY A 39 2.08 -6.16 -10.69
C GLY A 39 2.26 -6.53 -9.21
N GLY A 40 2.06 -7.81 -8.90
CA GLY A 40 2.28 -8.37 -7.57
C GLY A 40 1.26 -7.91 -6.55
N VAL A 41 1.71 -7.55 -5.34
CA VAL A 41 0.84 -7.03 -4.26
C VAL A 41 0.02 -5.84 -4.71
N MET A 42 0.62 -4.93 -5.49
CA MET A 42 -0.01 -3.69 -5.92
C MET A 42 -1.22 -3.96 -6.82
N GLU A 43 -1.06 -4.84 -7.81
CA GLU A 43 -2.15 -5.26 -8.69
C GLU A 43 -3.25 -5.98 -7.92
N ALA A 44 -2.90 -6.92 -7.04
CA ALA A 44 -3.87 -7.66 -6.25
C ALA A 44 -4.68 -6.74 -5.32
N ALA A 45 -4.03 -5.80 -4.64
CA ALA A 45 -4.69 -4.80 -3.81
C ALA A 45 -5.60 -3.87 -4.64
N CYS A 46 -5.12 -3.38 -5.79
CA CYS A 46 -5.95 -2.59 -6.69
C CYS A 46 -7.16 -3.37 -7.19
N ARG A 47 -7.01 -4.64 -7.57
CA ARG A 47 -8.13 -5.51 -7.97
C ARG A 47 -9.17 -5.60 -6.88
N GLY A 48 -8.77 -5.96 -5.67
CA GLY A 48 -9.69 -6.09 -4.54
C GLY A 48 -10.45 -4.80 -4.25
N ALA A 49 -9.75 -3.66 -4.29
CA ALA A 49 -10.36 -2.35 -4.08
C ALA A 49 -11.33 -1.97 -5.20
N SER A 50 -10.92 -2.12 -6.46
CA SER A 50 -11.72 -1.80 -7.65
C SER A 50 -12.98 -2.66 -7.73
N GLU A 51 -12.89 -3.97 -7.48
CA GLU A 51 -14.05 -4.88 -7.50
C GLU A 51 -15.06 -4.56 -6.39
N ALA A 52 -14.62 -3.94 -5.31
CA ALA A 52 -15.48 -3.44 -4.24
C ALA A 52 -15.99 -2.01 -4.47
N GLY A 53 -15.74 -1.41 -5.64
CA GLY A 53 -16.15 -0.05 -5.98
C GLY A 53 -15.31 1.05 -5.31
N GLY A 54 -14.13 0.72 -4.80
CA GLY A 54 -13.18 1.68 -4.23
C GLY A 54 -12.32 2.37 -5.29
N ARG A 55 -11.63 3.43 -4.88
CA ARG A 55 -10.68 4.18 -5.74
C ARG A 55 -9.24 3.72 -5.51
N THR A 56 -8.46 3.73 -6.59
CA THR A 56 -7.06 3.29 -6.60
C THR A 56 -6.17 4.32 -7.32
N ILE A 57 -5.00 4.61 -6.74
CA ILE A 57 -4.02 5.52 -7.31
C ILE A 57 -2.70 4.75 -7.48
N GLY A 58 -2.21 4.65 -8.72
CA GLY A 58 -0.95 4.02 -9.06
C GLY A 58 0.13 5.06 -9.36
N ILE A 59 1.15 5.16 -8.52
CA ILE A 59 2.30 6.03 -8.73
C ILE A 59 3.40 5.21 -9.39
N LEU A 60 3.55 5.36 -10.70
CA LEU A 60 4.38 4.49 -11.53
C LEU A 60 5.83 4.96 -11.55
N PRO A 61 6.81 4.03 -11.63
CA PRO A 61 8.23 4.38 -11.72
C PRO A 61 8.66 4.91 -13.09
N GLY A 62 7.92 4.56 -14.15
CA GLY A 62 8.20 4.97 -15.53
C GLY A 62 7.48 6.24 -15.96
N GLU A 63 7.64 6.58 -17.25
CA GLU A 63 7.05 7.76 -17.89
C GLU A 63 5.71 7.48 -18.58
N ASP A 64 5.37 6.20 -18.78
CA ASP A 64 4.14 5.79 -19.44
C ASP A 64 3.02 5.47 -18.44
N ARG A 65 1.93 6.25 -18.50
CA ARG A 65 0.72 6.02 -17.69
C ARG A 65 -0.01 4.72 -18.05
N ALA A 66 0.11 4.24 -19.29
CA ALA A 66 -0.54 3.02 -19.76
C ALA A 66 0.10 1.75 -19.18
N ALA A 67 1.27 1.86 -18.55
CA ALA A 67 1.93 0.76 -17.86
C ALA A 67 1.27 0.38 -16.51
N ALA A 68 0.28 1.15 -16.04
CA ALA A 68 -0.46 0.80 -14.84
C ALA A 68 -1.22 -0.53 -15.00
N ASN A 69 -1.37 -1.28 -13.91
CA ASN A 69 -2.23 -2.46 -13.90
C ASN A 69 -3.70 -2.08 -14.17
N PRO A 70 -4.54 -3.00 -14.69
CA PRO A 70 -5.89 -2.69 -15.16
C PRO A 70 -6.86 -2.18 -14.08
N TYR A 71 -6.50 -2.30 -12.81
CA TYR A 71 -7.34 -1.95 -11.67
C TYR A 71 -6.95 -0.60 -11.04
N VAL A 72 -6.01 0.13 -11.65
CA VAL A 72 -5.67 1.51 -11.28
C VAL A 72 -6.67 2.48 -11.92
N ASP A 73 -7.39 3.25 -11.10
CA ASP A 73 -8.31 4.30 -11.52
C ASP A 73 -7.55 5.56 -11.95
N VAL A 74 -6.55 5.98 -11.15
CA VAL A 74 -5.71 7.14 -11.45
C VAL A 74 -4.25 6.74 -11.53
N ALA A 75 -3.68 6.78 -12.74
CA ALA A 75 -2.27 6.51 -12.99
C ALA A 75 -1.45 7.82 -12.99
N VAL A 76 -0.36 7.84 -12.22
CA VAL A 76 0.62 8.94 -12.16
C VAL A 76 1.97 8.42 -12.59
N ALA A 77 2.34 8.68 -13.85
CA ALA A 77 3.68 8.39 -14.34
C ALA A 77 4.68 9.44 -13.84
N THR A 78 5.82 8.99 -13.30
CA THR A 78 6.79 9.89 -12.62
C THR A 78 8.14 9.97 -13.31
N GLY A 79 8.58 8.92 -13.98
CA GLY A 79 9.95 8.82 -14.51
C GLY A 79 11.04 8.73 -13.42
N LEU A 80 10.67 8.52 -12.15
CA LEU A 80 11.60 8.59 -11.01
C LEU A 80 12.22 7.24 -10.62
N GLY A 81 11.91 6.16 -11.32
CA GLY A 81 12.39 4.82 -10.95
C GLY A 81 12.02 4.47 -9.51
N HIS A 82 12.97 4.00 -8.70
CA HIS A 82 12.73 3.66 -7.29
C HIS A 82 12.57 4.88 -6.37
N ALA A 83 12.95 6.10 -6.78
CA ALA A 83 12.76 7.29 -5.96
C ALA A 83 11.27 7.61 -5.74
N ARG A 84 10.37 7.12 -6.62
CA ARG A 84 8.91 7.22 -6.45
C ARG A 84 8.38 6.53 -5.19
N ASN A 85 9.14 5.60 -4.59
CA ASN A 85 8.71 4.85 -3.41
C ASN A 85 8.30 5.80 -2.27
N ALA A 86 9.06 6.88 -2.06
CA ALA A 86 8.71 7.93 -1.10
C ALA A 86 7.35 8.58 -1.40
N LEU A 87 7.02 8.80 -2.68
CA LEU A 87 5.75 9.41 -3.08
C LEU A 87 4.56 8.48 -2.78
N VAL A 88 4.71 7.16 -2.94
CA VAL A 88 3.65 6.21 -2.57
C VAL A 88 3.34 6.30 -1.10
N VAL A 89 4.36 6.27 -0.26
CA VAL A 89 4.17 6.31 1.19
C VAL A 89 3.64 7.67 1.65
N MET A 90 4.19 8.77 1.13
CA MET A 90 3.78 10.13 1.48
C MET A 90 2.30 10.40 1.20
N ASN A 91 1.73 9.74 0.18
CA ASN A 91 0.33 9.91 -0.23
C ASN A 91 -0.67 9.03 0.54
N GLY A 92 -0.21 8.13 1.42
CA GLY A 92 -1.04 7.41 2.37
C GLY A 92 -1.03 8.11 3.73
N ASP A 93 -2.17 8.13 4.41
CA ASP A 93 -2.25 8.49 5.82
C ASP A 93 -1.66 7.38 6.71
N ALA A 94 -1.61 6.15 6.20
CA ALA A 94 -1.03 4.95 6.81
C ALA A 94 -0.54 3.97 5.73
N VAL A 95 0.22 2.95 6.13
CA VAL A 95 0.78 1.92 5.25
C VAL A 95 0.29 0.52 5.65
N VAL A 96 -0.09 -0.28 4.67
CA VAL A 96 -0.23 -1.74 4.80
C VAL A 96 0.79 -2.40 3.90
N ALA A 97 1.73 -3.12 4.50
CA ALA A 97 2.73 -3.91 3.79
C ALA A 97 2.31 -5.39 3.77
N VAL A 98 2.34 -6.01 2.59
CA VAL A 98 2.08 -7.45 2.41
C VAL A 98 3.27 -8.05 1.68
N ASP A 99 3.82 -9.16 2.17
CA ASP A 99 5.06 -9.74 1.62
C ASP A 99 6.19 -8.68 1.57
N GLY A 100 7.30 -8.91 0.86
CA GLY A 100 8.08 -7.82 0.32
C GLY A 100 9.43 -8.22 -0.23
N GLY A 101 10.06 -7.23 -0.88
CA GLY A 101 11.48 -7.26 -1.19
C GLY A 101 12.17 -5.96 -0.80
N VAL A 102 13.36 -5.71 -1.34
CA VAL A 102 14.15 -4.50 -1.05
C VAL A 102 13.38 -3.20 -1.35
N GLY A 103 12.54 -3.20 -2.39
CA GLY A 103 11.66 -2.08 -2.70
C GLY A 103 10.68 -1.79 -1.56
N THR A 104 10.01 -2.82 -1.05
CA THR A 104 9.12 -2.72 0.11
C THR A 104 9.87 -2.23 1.35
N LEU A 105 11.06 -2.75 1.63
CA LEU A 105 11.87 -2.31 2.76
C LEU A 105 12.22 -0.81 2.68
N SER A 106 12.49 -0.29 1.48
CA SER A 106 12.69 1.16 1.31
C SER A 106 11.43 1.98 1.57
N GLU A 107 10.25 1.46 1.19
CA GLU A 107 8.96 2.10 1.48
C GLU A 107 8.66 2.09 2.99
N LEU A 108 9.00 1.00 3.70
CA LEU A 108 8.91 0.94 5.16
C LEU A 108 9.83 1.98 5.84
N GLY A 109 11.05 2.15 5.32
CA GLY A 109 11.95 3.21 5.79
C GLY A 109 11.36 4.62 5.59
N PHE A 110 10.79 4.91 4.42
CA PHE A 110 10.10 6.17 4.18
C PHE A 110 8.86 6.34 5.05
N ALA A 111 8.17 5.26 5.39
CA ALA A 111 7.02 5.30 6.28
C ALA A 111 7.43 5.76 7.67
N GLY A 112 8.55 5.25 8.20
CA GLY A 112 9.13 5.76 9.44
C GLY A 112 9.56 7.23 9.34
N VAL A 113 10.15 7.66 8.22
CA VAL A 113 10.54 9.08 8.01
C VAL A 113 9.34 10.02 7.98
N PHE A 114 8.20 9.58 7.48
CA PHE A 114 6.97 10.36 7.38
C PHE A 114 5.98 10.06 8.52
N ASP A 115 6.43 9.36 9.56
CA ASP A 115 5.64 8.96 10.71
C ASP A 115 4.32 8.27 10.33
N ARG A 116 4.33 7.46 9.27
CA ARG A 116 3.13 6.70 8.86
C ARG A 116 3.01 5.44 9.72
N PRO A 117 1.86 5.20 10.37
CA PRO A 117 1.63 3.92 11.03
C PRO A 117 1.62 2.79 9.98
N ILE A 118 2.23 1.66 10.32
CA ILE A 118 2.47 0.56 9.39
C ILE A 118 1.90 -0.74 9.96
N ALA A 119 0.95 -1.35 9.25
CA ALA A 119 0.57 -2.74 9.46
C ALA A 119 1.34 -3.65 8.48
N GLY A 120 1.96 -4.71 8.99
CA GLY A 120 2.71 -5.70 8.19
C GLY A 120 2.05 -7.08 8.22
N ILE A 121 1.74 -7.62 7.04
CA ILE A 121 1.29 -9.01 6.86
C ILE A 121 2.39 -9.79 6.16
N ASP A 122 2.99 -10.75 6.87
CA ASP A 122 4.07 -11.61 6.35
C ASP A 122 5.19 -10.81 5.64
N THR A 123 5.54 -9.64 6.17
CA THR A 123 6.54 -8.73 5.59
C THR A 123 7.80 -8.66 6.47
N HIS A 124 8.70 -7.72 6.16
CA HIS A 124 9.93 -7.48 6.89
C HIS A 124 9.65 -7.11 8.36
N ASP A 125 10.47 -7.66 9.25
CA ASP A 125 10.62 -7.17 10.62
C ASP A 125 11.48 -5.90 10.59
N ALA A 126 10.83 -4.74 10.72
CA ALA A 126 11.46 -3.43 10.64
C ALA A 126 10.85 -2.47 11.69
N PRO A 127 11.61 -1.44 12.14
CA PRO A 127 11.11 -0.49 13.12
C PRO A 127 9.80 0.20 12.69
N GLY A 128 8.83 0.26 13.60
CA GLY A 128 7.51 0.88 13.36
C GLY A 128 6.51 -0.01 12.60
N VAL A 129 6.88 -1.23 12.23
CA VAL A 129 5.97 -2.20 11.61
C VAL A 129 5.24 -3.01 12.68
N GLU A 130 3.92 -2.85 12.77
CA GLU A 130 3.08 -3.72 13.58
C GLU A 130 2.74 -4.98 12.79
N ALA A 131 3.24 -6.13 13.23
CA ALA A 131 2.97 -7.41 12.61
C ALA A 131 1.54 -7.88 12.91
N VAL A 132 0.74 -8.09 11.87
CA VAL A 132 -0.66 -8.49 11.96
C VAL A 132 -0.95 -9.73 11.11
N GLY A 133 -1.86 -10.59 11.58
CA GLY A 133 -2.11 -11.89 10.95
C GLY A 133 -3.15 -11.89 9.82
N SER A 134 -3.83 -10.76 9.57
CA SER A 134 -4.90 -10.73 8.57
C SER A 134 -5.15 -9.35 7.98
N ALA A 135 -5.81 -9.35 6.82
CA ALA A 135 -6.29 -8.12 6.18
C ALA A 135 -7.33 -7.35 7.04
N ALA A 136 -8.06 -8.03 7.93
CA ALA A 136 -9.00 -7.35 8.82
C ALA A 136 -8.25 -6.58 9.92
N ASP A 137 -7.27 -7.24 10.53
CA ASP A 137 -6.45 -6.65 11.60
C ASP A 137 -5.59 -5.50 11.08
N ALA A 138 -5.03 -5.65 9.87
CA ALA A 138 -4.26 -4.58 9.23
C ALA A 138 -5.10 -3.31 9.03
N VAL A 139 -6.33 -3.46 8.53
CA VAL A 139 -7.21 -2.32 8.27
C VAL A 139 -7.69 -1.69 9.58
N ALA A 140 -8.03 -2.50 10.58
CA ALA A 140 -8.42 -2.00 11.90
C ALA A 140 -7.27 -1.23 12.59
N PHE A 141 -6.04 -1.75 12.50
CA PHE A 141 -4.85 -1.10 13.05
C PHE A 141 -4.63 0.29 12.44
N VAL A 142 -4.60 0.38 11.09
CA VAL A 142 -4.29 1.66 10.44
C VAL A 142 -5.37 2.72 10.68
N GLU A 143 -6.64 2.33 10.82
CA GLU A 143 -7.70 3.26 11.22
C GLU A 143 -7.50 3.76 12.64
N ALA A 144 -7.30 2.86 13.60
CA ALA A 144 -7.12 3.21 15.00
C ALA A 144 -5.90 4.13 15.20
N ALA A 145 -4.79 3.85 14.51
CA ALA A 145 -3.57 4.64 14.60
C ALA A 145 -3.75 6.06 14.00
N VAL A 146 -4.49 6.20 12.90
CA VAL A 146 -4.76 7.52 12.31
C VAL A 146 -5.77 8.32 13.16
N GLU A 147 -6.73 7.66 13.79
CA GLU A 147 -7.70 8.30 14.69
C GLU A 147 -7.07 8.77 16.01
N SER A 148 -6.12 8.01 16.57
CA SER A 148 -5.39 8.38 17.79
C SER A 148 -4.41 9.53 17.58
N GLY A 149 -4.08 9.87 16.33
CA GLY A 149 -3.08 10.87 15.98
C GLY A 149 -1.64 10.38 16.14
N ASP A 150 -1.43 9.07 16.27
CA ASP A 150 -0.10 8.47 16.26
C ASP A 150 0.53 8.75 14.88
N GLY A 151 1.66 9.45 14.88
CA GLY A 151 2.43 9.72 13.67
C GLY A 151 2.11 11.02 12.91
N ARG A 152 1.53 12.04 13.57
CA ARG A 152 1.54 13.42 13.04
C ARG A 152 2.20 14.36 14.04
N GLU A 153 3.45 14.70 13.83
CA GLU A 153 3.97 15.97 14.35
C GLU A 153 3.13 17.12 13.76
N ARG A 154 2.69 18.04 14.63
CA ARG A 154 2.06 19.30 14.23
C ARG A 154 3.11 20.30 13.77
#